data_AF-L2F806-F1
#
_entry.id   AF-L2F806-F1
#
_cell.length_a   1.000
_cell.length_b   1.000
_cell.length_c   1.000
_cell.angle_alpha   90.00
_cell.angle_beta   90.00
_cell.angle_gamma   90.00
#
_symmetry.space_group_name_H-M   'P 1'
#
loop_
_entity.id
_entity.type
_entity.pdbx_description
1 polymer ?
#
loop_
_entity_poly.entity_id
_entity_poly.type
_entity_poly.pdbx_seq_one_letter_code
_entity_poly.pdbx_strand_id
1 'polypeptide(L)'
;MLVDKLPSLPQGYQGLAESYYAKENYDQAVNFTKQLRDIDKHNNLRYWWKNPIDKTISGNVTSFNKVIGIRAHRWGQEEEDTYQLLLQAFHPDEIFVIFDEMADKPKVAAPNYVNKLSLNDDFLTRNRLLTGKQHKKLGWLCGDYFYYVMAENIQADFYWLIEPDVRFTFDNIADFFELYHDADKDGLLVNFHKPQPTDNWYWKKHVESVSLEVHKCLFPLGRLSKLGVIACIAERKRICDKFKYGELALNLYPNDESLVAAALVKHQLNVDSLNSICNCFQYCNLNPKLYPKAESLLPKNKVIHAAKYFQDTVNTFLKRIDGPMLNELDKFLIHNEDAQAFAKEVQCGIYEKVLNGIYLKSMQDYKTRIDKLLKTSSVAKLIKIWVHNQNTLVLDFKQDSIAIALDMVISADEVNTTLVFRNNNQKVMDFAKSFYNQALNDQQKIAIDSSSFADFDQNLSKIVNQFEQLCRYLDNFKLYQ
;
A
#
# COMPACT_ATOMS: atom_id res chain seq x y z
N MET A 1 32.91 47.74 -33.09
CA MET A 1 32.88 47.08 -34.41
C MET A 1 32.31 45.65 -34.40
N LEU A 2 31.84 45.10 -33.28
CA LEU A 2 31.16 43.78 -33.23
C LEU A 2 29.66 43.86 -32.90
N VAL A 3 29.10 45.06 -32.83
CA VAL A 3 27.70 45.30 -32.41
C VAL A 3 26.69 45.05 -33.55
N ASP A 4 27.13 45.06 -34.82
CA ASP A 4 26.22 45.00 -35.98
C ASP A 4 26.02 43.58 -36.57
N LYS A 5 26.47 42.54 -35.88
CA LYS A 5 26.22 41.13 -36.25
C LYS A 5 25.88 40.29 -35.02
N LEU A 6 24.75 40.58 -34.38
CA LEU A 6 24.19 39.67 -33.37
C LEU A 6 23.79 38.35 -34.05
N PRO A 7 24.23 37.18 -33.56
CA PRO A 7 23.65 35.92 -33.98
C PRO A 7 22.21 35.89 -33.45
N SER A 8 21.23 35.67 -34.31
CA SER A 8 19.82 35.43 -33.94
C SER A 8 19.62 34.09 -33.22
N LEU A 9 20.64 33.57 -32.53
CA LEU A 9 20.70 32.24 -31.95
C LEU A 9 21.00 32.35 -30.44
N PRO A 10 20.29 31.59 -29.60
CA PRO A 10 20.53 31.54 -28.14
C PRO A 10 22.01 31.35 -27.76
N GLN A 11 22.79 30.60 -28.56
CA GLN A 11 24.22 30.39 -28.31
C GLN A 11 25.04 31.70 -28.31
N GLY A 12 24.63 32.71 -29.10
CA GLY A 12 25.31 34.01 -29.16
C GLY A 12 25.16 34.81 -27.86
N TYR A 13 23.94 34.85 -27.33
CA TYR A 13 23.62 35.52 -26.08
C TYR A 13 24.27 34.83 -24.87
N GLN A 14 24.33 33.49 -24.88
CA GLN A 14 25.07 32.72 -23.86
C GLN A 14 26.56 33.06 -23.88
N GLY A 15 27.21 33.00 -25.05
CA GLY A 15 28.65 33.31 -25.16
C GLY A 15 28.98 34.75 -24.78
N LEU A 16 28.07 35.70 -25.03
CA LEU A 16 28.20 37.08 -24.55
C LEU A 16 28.07 37.17 -23.03
N ALA A 17 27.08 36.52 -22.42
CA ALA A 17 26.92 36.51 -20.97
C ALA A 17 28.17 35.93 -20.27
N GLU A 18 28.69 34.80 -20.75
CA GLU A 18 29.92 34.18 -20.24
C GLU A 18 31.15 35.08 -20.44
N SER A 19 31.26 35.74 -21.61
CA SER A 19 32.37 36.66 -21.87
C SER A 19 32.34 37.92 -20.99
N TYR A 20 31.17 38.48 -20.69
CA TYR A 20 31.05 39.64 -19.80
C TYR A 20 31.28 39.24 -18.33
N TYR A 21 30.83 38.04 -17.94
CA TYR A 21 31.11 37.49 -16.62
C TYR A 21 32.62 37.29 -16.39
N ALA A 22 33.32 36.70 -17.35
CA ALA A 22 34.78 36.51 -17.28
C ALA A 22 35.59 37.83 -17.25
N LYS A 23 34.96 38.95 -17.59
CA LYS A 23 35.55 40.31 -17.53
C LYS A 23 35.06 41.10 -16.30
N GLU A 24 34.42 40.43 -15.35
CA GLU A 24 33.84 41.02 -14.13
C GLU A 24 32.82 42.14 -14.40
N ASN A 25 32.20 42.15 -15.59
CA ASN A 25 31.16 43.11 -15.96
C ASN A 25 29.78 42.46 -15.79
N TYR A 26 29.40 42.30 -14.53
CA TYR A 26 28.25 41.50 -14.11
C TYR A 26 26.92 42.08 -14.60
N ASP A 27 26.77 43.40 -14.65
CA ASP A 27 25.54 44.04 -15.11
C ASP A 27 25.21 43.69 -16.57
N GLN A 28 26.23 43.67 -17.43
CA GLN A 28 26.06 43.24 -18.82
C GLN A 28 25.80 41.73 -18.92
N ALA A 29 26.50 40.91 -18.15
CA ALA A 29 26.28 39.47 -18.12
C ALA A 29 24.83 39.12 -17.73
N VAL A 30 24.29 39.80 -16.72
CA VAL A 30 22.90 39.68 -16.27
C VAL A 30 21.93 40.13 -17.36
N ASN A 31 22.21 41.23 -18.06
CA ASN A 31 21.32 41.75 -19.10
C ASN A 31 21.20 40.76 -20.28
N PHE A 32 22.32 40.17 -20.72
CA PHE A 32 22.31 39.13 -21.76
C PHE A 32 21.61 37.84 -21.29
N THR A 33 21.75 37.48 -20.01
CA THR A 33 21.06 36.30 -19.43
C THR A 33 19.54 36.51 -19.38
N LYS A 34 19.07 37.71 -19.05
CA LYS A 34 17.64 38.07 -19.08
C LYS A 34 17.08 38.02 -20.50
N GLN A 35 17.78 38.60 -21.47
CA GLN A 35 17.40 38.54 -22.88
C GLN A 35 17.32 37.10 -23.39
N LEU A 36 18.21 36.22 -22.94
CA LEU A 36 18.17 34.79 -23.25
C LEU A 36 16.92 34.10 -22.68
N ARG A 37 16.58 34.37 -21.40
CA ARG A 37 15.36 33.83 -20.76
C ARG A 37 14.08 34.27 -21.48
N ASP A 38 14.03 35.52 -21.95
CA ASP A 38 12.89 36.04 -22.69
C ASP A 38 12.75 35.39 -24.08
N ILE A 39 13.88 35.09 -24.74
CA ILE A 39 13.91 34.32 -26.00
C ILE A 39 13.43 32.87 -25.78
N ASP A 40 13.85 32.21 -24.70
CA ASP A 40 13.42 30.84 -24.37
C ASP A 40 11.92 30.77 -24.04
N LYS A 41 11.40 31.76 -23.30
CA LYS A 41 9.95 31.88 -23.03
C LYS A 41 9.11 32.02 -24.29
N HIS A 42 9.62 32.69 -25.32
CA HIS A 42 8.88 32.88 -26.58
C HIS A 42 9.03 31.73 -27.57
N ASN A 43 10.12 30.96 -27.51
CA ASN A 43 10.38 29.87 -28.46
C ASN A 43 10.09 28.46 -27.94
N ASN A 44 9.66 28.32 -26.67
CA ASN A 44 9.34 27.02 -26.06
C ASN A 44 10.54 26.03 -26.09
N LEU A 45 11.76 26.57 -26.15
CA LEU A 45 13.01 25.79 -26.17
C LEU A 45 13.41 25.49 -24.71
N ARG A 46 13.30 24.22 -24.30
CA ARG A 46 13.72 23.76 -22.96
C ARG A 46 15.20 23.39 -22.97
N TYR A 47 16.09 24.37 -22.85
CA TYR A 47 17.47 24.09 -22.48
C TYR A 47 17.60 24.09 -20.95
N TRP A 48 18.07 22.97 -20.40
CA TRP A 48 18.30 22.78 -18.96
C TRP A 48 19.68 23.33 -18.62
N TRP A 49 19.72 24.42 -17.85
CA TRP A 49 20.96 25.05 -17.44
C TRP A 49 21.49 24.43 -16.15
N LYS A 50 22.75 23.96 -16.18
CA LYS A 50 23.59 23.81 -14.99
C LYS A 50 24.50 25.05 -14.95
N ASN A 51 24.30 26.01 -14.05
CA ASN A 51 25.34 27.02 -13.80
C ASN A 51 25.38 27.53 -12.34
N PRO A 52 26.56 27.66 -11.71
CA PRO A 52 26.74 28.04 -10.29
C PRO A 52 26.61 29.55 -9.99
N ILE A 53 26.28 30.37 -10.99
CA ILE A 53 26.44 31.83 -10.94
C ILE A 53 25.32 32.52 -10.14
N ASP A 54 24.16 31.89 -9.94
CA ASP A 54 23.04 32.51 -9.19
C ASP A 54 23.31 32.67 -7.68
N LYS A 55 24.31 31.99 -7.10
CA LYS A 55 24.60 32.09 -5.65
C LYS A 55 25.28 33.38 -5.20
N THR A 56 25.84 34.19 -6.10
CA THR A 56 26.60 35.39 -5.73
C THR A 56 25.87 36.72 -5.95
N ILE A 57 24.70 36.72 -6.59
CA ILE A 57 24.01 37.96 -7.00
C ILE A 57 22.63 38.17 -6.32
N SER A 58 22.14 37.24 -5.49
CA SER A 58 20.89 37.43 -4.74
C SER A 58 21.04 38.38 -3.53
N GLY A 59 21.36 39.64 -3.78
CA GLY A 59 21.12 40.71 -2.83
C GLY A 59 19.61 40.96 -2.68
N ASN A 60 19.07 40.60 -1.52
CA ASN A 60 17.71 40.93 -1.03
C ASN A 60 16.52 40.31 -1.77
N VAL A 61 16.62 39.06 -2.25
CA VAL A 61 15.43 38.20 -2.24
C VAL A 61 15.40 37.56 -0.85
N THR A 62 14.43 37.91 -0.01
CA THR A 62 14.21 37.24 1.27
C THR A 62 13.90 35.77 0.96
N SER A 63 14.90 34.91 1.02
CA SER A 63 14.70 33.47 0.87
C SER A 63 13.71 33.02 1.94
N PHE A 64 12.60 32.42 1.53
CA PHE A 64 11.61 31.89 2.47
C PHE A 64 12.27 30.90 3.43
N ASN A 65 11.98 31.02 4.71
CA ASN A 65 12.43 30.04 5.69
C ASN A 65 11.61 28.76 5.49
N LYS A 66 12.28 27.65 5.18
CA LYS A 66 11.64 26.35 4.91
C LYS A 66 12.28 25.27 5.76
N VAL A 67 11.44 24.35 6.22
CA VAL A 67 11.88 23.15 6.95
C VAL A 67 11.24 21.91 6.36
N ILE A 68 11.81 20.74 6.65
CA ILE A 68 11.28 19.45 6.20
C ILE A 68 11.17 18.46 7.37
N GLY A 69 10.01 17.82 7.47
CA GLY A 69 9.73 16.75 8.42
C GLY A 69 9.74 15.37 7.76
N ILE A 70 10.46 14.41 8.33
CA ILE A 70 10.35 12.99 8.00
C ILE A 70 9.34 12.36 8.96
N ARG A 71 8.28 11.75 8.42
CA ARG A 71 7.28 11.00 9.20
C ARG A 71 7.88 9.67 9.63
N ALA A 72 7.91 9.38 10.92
CA ALA A 72 8.52 8.15 11.41
C ALA A 72 7.66 7.46 12.49
N HIS A 73 7.76 6.14 12.56
CA HIS A 73 7.24 5.33 13.68
C HIS A 73 8.34 4.55 14.40
N ARG A 74 9.56 4.62 13.87
CA ARG A 74 10.79 4.00 14.36
C ARG A 74 11.97 4.77 13.78
N TRP A 75 13.17 4.51 14.29
CA TRP A 75 14.40 4.90 13.62
C TRP A 75 15.04 3.65 13.02
N GLY A 76 15.04 3.54 11.70
CA GLY A 76 15.66 2.44 10.96
C GLY A 76 16.39 2.96 9.73
N GLN A 77 16.79 2.03 8.86
CA GLN A 77 17.54 2.36 7.65
C GLN A 77 16.79 3.32 6.72
N GLU A 78 15.45 3.24 6.66
CA GLU A 78 14.67 4.07 5.72
C GLU A 78 14.63 5.54 6.13
N GLU A 79 14.47 5.78 7.44
CA GLU A 79 14.54 7.11 8.02
C GLU A 79 15.97 7.68 7.90
N GLU A 80 17.00 6.86 8.15
CA GLU A 80 18.41 7.25 7.97
C GLU A 80 18.72 7.60 6.51
N ASP A 81 18.38 6.73 5.55
CA ASP A 81 18.60 6.97 4.11
C ASP A 81 17.92 8.27 3.66
N THR A 82 16.68 8.49 4.10
CA THR A 82 15.93 9.70 3.79
C THR A 82 16.59 10.92 4.41
N TYR A 83 17.04 10.85 5.67
CA TYR A 83 17.75 11.94 6.33
C TYR A 83 19.06 12.30 5.61
N GLN A 84 19.89 11.30 5.29
CA GLN A 84 21.15 11.50 4.57
C GLN A 84 20.93 12.08 3.17
N LEU A 85 19.85 11.66 2.50
CA LEU A 85 19.47 12.22 1.21
C LEU A 85 19.07 13.70 1.34
N LEU A 86 18.26 14.05 2.35
CA LEU A 86 17.80 15.42 2.56
C LEU A 86 18.92 16.40 2.92
N LEU A 87 20.03 15.93 3.53
CA LEU A 87 21.22 16.75 3.78
C LEU A 87 21.84 17.35 2.51
N GLN A 88 21.53 16.82 1.33
CA GLN A 88 21.98 17.40 0.06
C GLN A 88 21.20 18.68 -0.31
N ALA A 89 20.01 18.88 0.25
CA ALA A 89 19.10 19.98 -0.09
C ALA A 89 18.76 20.92 1.07
N PHE A 90 18.93 20.48 2.32
CA PHE A 90 18.60 21.22 3.53
C PHE A 90 19.77 21.23 4.50
N HIS A 91 19.90 22.31 5.28
CA HIS A 91 20.82 22.34 6.40
C HIS A 91 20.34 21.34 7.49
N PRO A 92 21.23 20.70 8.27
CA PRO A 92 20.82 19.79 9.34
C PRO A 92 19.75 20.37 10.28
N ASP A 93 19.83 21.66 10.62
CA ASP A 93 18.88 22.37 11.50
C ASP A 93 17.50 22.61 10.87
N GLU A 94 17.35 22.36 9.57
CA GLU A 94 16.09 22.49 8.83
C GLU A 94 15.39 21.12 8.64
N ILE A 95 16.04 20.02 9.02
CA ILE A 95 15.53 18.65 8.89
C ILE A 95 15.10 18.13 10.26
N PHE A 96 13.83 17.76 10.36
CA PHE A 96 13.23 17.22 11.58
C PHE A 96 12.69 15.82 11.34
N VAL A 97 12.80 14.95 12.34
CA VAL A 97 12.20 13.61 12.31
C VAL A 97 11.14 13.56 13.38
N ILE A 98 9.90 13.35 12.95
CA ILE A 98 8.74 13.44 13.81
C ILE A 98 8.25 12.00 14.05
N PHE A 99 8.39 11.53 15.28
CA PHE A 99 8.01 10.17 15.66
C PHE A 99 6.58 10.13 16.19
N ASP A 100 5.79 9.20 15.65
CA ASP A 100 4.51 8.81 16.24
C ASP A 100 4.74 7.98 17.51
N GLU A 101 4.62 8.65 18.66
CA GLU A 101 4.80 8.12 20.02
C GLU A 101 3.49 8.21 20.83
N MET A 102 2.34 7.98 20.19
CA MET A 102 1.03 7.88 20.87
C MET A 102 0.96 6.70 21.86
N ALA A 103 0.03 6.73 22.82
CA ALA A 103 0.00 5.90 24.04
C ALA A 103 0.38 4.39 23.95
N ASP A 104 0.13 3.72 22.83
CA ASP A 104 0.43 2.30 22.66
C ASP A 104 1.81 2.05 21.99
N LYS A 105 2.58 3.10 21.70
CA LYS A 105 3.87 3.05 21.01
C LYS A 105 5.03 3.38 21.95
N PRO A 106 6.14 2.64 21.87
CA PRO A 106 7.32 2.97 22.65
C PRO A 106 7.91 4.31 22.20
N LYS A 107 8.54 5.02 23.13
CA LYS A 107 9.39 6.15 22.76
C LYS A 107 10.53 5.65 21.88
N VAL A 108 10.79 6.35 20.79
CA VAL A 108 11.82 6.00 19.82
C VAL A 108 13.12 6.68 20.23
N ALA A 109 14.18 5.90 20.42
CA ALA A 109 15.53 6.45 20.55
C ALA A 109 16.01 6.88 19.16
N ALA A 110 16.29 8.17 18.98
CA ALA A 110 16.89 8.71 17.77
C ALA A 110 18.35 9.09 18.05
N PRO A 111 19.25 9.04 17.06
CA PRO A 111 20.61 9.54 17.20
C PRO A 111 20.65 11.03 17.58
N ASN A 112 21.71 11.44 18.30
CA ASN A 112 21.85 12.81 18.79
C ASN A 112 21.99 13.88 17.69
N TYR A 113 22.32 13.50 16.46
CA TYR A 113 22.40 14.42 15.32
C TYR A 113 21.04 14.70 14.67
N VAL A 114 19.98 14.00 15.09
CA VAL A 114 18.64 14.14 14.53
C VAL A 114 17.83 15.12 15.36
N ASN A 115 17.25 16.13 14.71
CA ASN A 115 16.27 17.01 15.35
C ASN A 115 14.94 16.27 15.53
N LYS A 116 14.81 15.63 16.69
CA LYS A 116 13.64 14.82 17.04
C LYS A 116 12.47 15.70 17.49
N LEU A 117 11.30 15.46 16.90
CA LEU A 117 10.01 15.88 17.45
C LEU A 117 9.13 14.67 17.77
N SER A 118 8.21 14.82 18.72
CA SER A 118 7.34 13.76 19.19
C SER A 118 5.87 14.11 18.97
N LEU A 119 5.16 13.29 18.19
CA LEU A 119 3.71 13.26 18.12
C LEU A 119 3.21 12.31 19.22
N ASN A 120 2.81 12.86 20.37
CA ASN A 120 2.40 12.08 21.54
C ASN A 120 1.01 12.49 22.06
N ASP A 121 0.48 11.71 23.00
CA ASP A 121 -0.86 11.94 23.58
C ASP A 121 -1.00 13.33 24.24
N ASP A 122 0.08 13.88 24.81
CA ASP A 122 0.07 15.21 25.42
C ASP A 122 -0.15 16.30 24.35
N PHE A 123 0.59 16.23 23.24
CA PHE A 123 0.39 17.10 22.07
C PHE A 123 -1.06 17.02 21.56
N LEU A 124 -1.59 15.82 21.42
CA LEU A 124 -2.94 15.61 20.90
C LEU A 124 -4.00 16.17 21.85
N THR A 125 -3.85 15.92 23.15
CA THR A 125 -4.80 16.36 24.18
C THR A 125 -4.86 17.88 24.26
N ARG A 126 -3.71 18.56 24.36
CA ARG A 126 -3.66 20.03 24.45
C ARG A 126 -4.10 20.72 23.16
N ASN A 127 -3.93 20.06 22.01
CA ASN A 127 -4.46 20.52 20.73
C ASN A 127 -5.89 20.04 20.43
N ARG A 128 -6.60 19.43 21.40
CA ARG A 128 -7.98 18.94 21.25
C ARG A 128 -8.20 17.94 20.10
N LEU A 129 -7.14 17.27 19.67
CA LEU A 129 -7.15 16.27 18.60
C LEU A 129 -7.64 14.90 19.12
N LEU A 130 -7.79 13.92 18.22
CA LEU A 130 -8.01 12.53 18.60
C LEU A 130 -6.68 11.86 18.98
N THR A 131 -6.72 11.06 20.05
CA THR A 131 -5.63 10.26 20.63
C THR A 131 -5.79 8.78 20.30
N GLY A 132 -4.68 8.03 20.32
CA GLY A 132 -4.66 6.59 20.02
C GLY A 132 -5.64 5.76 20.84
N LYS A 133 -5.99 6.22 22.06
CA LYS A 133 -6.99 5.59 22.94
C LYS A 133 -8.39 5.55 22.33
N GLN A 134 -8.74 6.53 21.52
CA GLN A 134 -10.05 6.59 20.87
C GLN A 134 -10.09 5.76 19.58
N HIS A 135 -8.94 5.56 18.90
CA HIS A 135 -8.86 4.73 17.71
C HIS A 135 -7.44 4.24 17.40
N LYS A 136 -7.24 2.91 17.47
CA LYS A 136 -5.94 2.23 17.34
C LYS A 136 -5.23 2.41 15.99
N LYS A 137 -5.88 3.00 14.98
CA LYS A 137 -5.29 3.26 13.64
C LYS A 137 -5.18 4.75 13.29
N LEU A 138 -5.25 5.65 14.26
CA LEU A 138 -5.17 7.11 14.00
C LEU A 138 -3.87 7.53 13.31
N GLY A 139 -2.73 6.92 13.64
CA GLY A 139 -1.45 7.28 13.02
C GLY A 139 -1.44 7.13 11.49
N TRP A 140 -2.22 6.19 10.96
CA TRP A 140 -2.36 5.98 9.51
C TRP A 140 -3.37 6.93 8.85
N LEU A 141 -4.32 7.47 9.61
CA LEU A 141 -5.35 8.38 9.08
C LEU A 141 -4.98 9.86 9.28
N CYS A 142 -3.95 10.19 10.06
CA CYS A 142 -3.71 11.55 10.52
C CYS A 142 -2.27 12.01 10.25
N GLY A 143 -1.72 11.75 9.06
CA GLY A 143 -0.43 12.31 8.64
C GLY A 143 -0.35 13.84 8.68
N ASP A 144 -1.48 14.54 8.64
CA ASP A 144 -1.55 15.98 8.87
C ASP A 144 -1.07 16.42 10.27
N TYR A 145 -1.14 15.54 11.28
CA TYR A 145 -0.69 15.87 12.64
C TYR A 145 0.81 16.19 12.71
N PHE A 146 1.59 15.62 11.79
CA PHE A 146 3.03 15.84 11.72
C PHE A 146 3.34 17.29 11.32
N TYR A 147 2.52 17.91 10.45
CA TYR A 147 2.60 19.35 10.18
C TYR A 147 2.33 20.19 11.43
N TYR A 148 1.38 19.76 12.26
CA TYR A 148 0.97 20.53 13.42
C TYR A 148 2.06 20.51 14.50
N VAL A 149 2.69 19.35 14.70
CA VAL A 149 3.84 19.22 15.59
C VAL A 149 4.99 20.10 15.10
N MET A 150 5.31 20.09 13.81
CA MET A 150 6.35 20.99 13.28
C MET A 150 6.01 22.45 13.49
N ALA A 151 4.83 22.91 13.06
CA ALA A 151 4.47 24.33 13.11
C ALA A 151 4.36 24.89 14.53
N GLU A 152 4.12 24.04 15.52
CA GLU A 152 4.11 24.45 16.91
C GLU A 152 5.51 24.62 17.50
N ASN A 153 6.48 23.83 17.03
CA ASN A 153 7.85 23.84 17.56
C ASN A 153 8.80 24.73 16.73
N ILE A 154 8.45 25.00 15.47
CA ILE A 154 9.34 25.63 14.50
C ILE A 154 8.58 26.75 13.77
N GLN A 155 9.16 27.94 13.73
CA GLN A 155 8.66 29.04 12.89
C GLN A 155 9.31 28.95 11.50
N ALA A 156 8.50 28.66 10.50
CA ALA A 156 8.90 28.65 9.09
C ALA A 156 7.76 29.23 8.22
N ASP A 157 8.11 29.69 7.03
CA ASP A 157 7.13 30.12 6.03
C ASP A 157 6.48 28.90 5.37
N PHE A 158 7.30 27.88 5.13
CA PHE A 158 6.88 26.63 4.51
C PHE A 158 7.37 25.40 5.25
N TYR A 159 6.49 24.41 5.34
CA TYR A 159 6.74 23.12 5.96
C TYR A 159 6.63 22.06 4.87
N TRP A 160 7.71 21.35 4.59
CA TRP A 160 7.69 20.12 3.82
C TRP A 160 7.46 18.92 4.75
N LEU A 161 6.80 17.89 4.25
CA LEU A 161 6.61 16.63 4.97
C LEU A 161 6.77 15.47 4.01
N ILE A 162 7.57 14.48 4.39
CA ILE A 162 7.93 13.33 3.55
C ILE A 162 7.76 12.00 4.30
N GLU A 163 7.33 10.96 3.60
CA GLU A 163 7.38 9.58 4.07
C GLU A 163 8.76 8.95 3.81
N PRO A 164 9.27 8.11 4.72
CA PRO A 164 10.63 7.57 4.64
C PRO A 164 10.80 6.50 3.54
N ASP A 165 9.71 6.09 2.91
CA ASP A 165 9.69 5.20 1.75
C ASP A 165 9.65 5.93 0.40
N VAL A 166 9.65 7.27 0.40
CA VAL A 166 9.83 8.07 -0.82
C VAL A 166 11.28 7.99 -1.30
N ARG A 167 11.43 7.87 -2.61
CA ARG A 167 12.73 7.82 -3.30
C ARG A 167 12.82 8.92 -4.35
N PHE A 168 14.05 9.31 -4.66
CA PHE A 168 14.34 10.30 -5.70
C PHE A 168 15.34 9.69 -6.67
N THR A 169 15.13 9.90 -7.97
CA THR A 169 16.05 9.51 -9.04
C THR A 169 16.75 10.72 -9.65
N PHE A 170 16.83 11.81 -8.89
CA PHE A 170 17.61 12.99 -9.21
C PHE A 170 19.07 12.73 -8.84
N ASP A 171 20.00 13.12 -9.71
CA ASP A 171 21.43 13.04 -9.41
C ASP A 171 21.80 13.90 -8.18
N ASN A 172 21.08 15.02 -7.99
CA ASN A 172 21.11 15.87 -6.81
C ASN A 172 19.68 16.24 -6.42
N ILE A 173 19.25 15.84 -5.22
CA ILE A 173 17.88 16.14 -4.75
C ILE A 173 17.65 17.64 -4.51
N ALA A 174 18.69 18.45 -4.30
CA ALA A 174 18.54 19.91 -4.24
C ALA A 174 17.88 20.46 -5.52
N ASP A 175 18.19 19.88 -6.68
CA ASP A 175 17.60 20.26 -7.96
C ASP A 175 16.08 20.05 -7.97
N PHE A 176 15.56 19.04 -7.25
CA PHE A 176 14.12 18.85 -7.09
C PHE A 176 13.49 19.98 -6.27
N PHE A 177 14.06 20.31 -5.10
CA PHE A 177 13.49 21.33 -4.21
C PHE A 177 13.60 22.74 -4.80
N GLU A 178 14.62 22.98 -5.62
CA GLU A 178 14.82 24.28 -6.28
C GLU A 178 13.73 24.58 -7.30
N LEU A 179 13.13 23.56 -7.94
CA LEU A 179 11.97 23.74 -8.83
C LEU A 179 10.79 24.44 -8.15
N TYR A 180 10.73 24.40 -6.82
CA TYR A 180 9.66 24.95 -6.02
C TYR A 180 10.12 26.10 -5.12
N HIS A 181 11.34 26.62 -5.28
CA HIS A 181 11.90 27.67 -4.43
C HIS A 181 11.02 28.92 -4.41
N ASP A 182 10.64 29.39 -5.60
CA ASP A 182 9.82 30.60 -5.81
C ASP A 182 8.31 30.31 -5.85
N ALA A 183 7.88 29.09 -5.52
CA ALA A 183 6.46 28.73 -5.57
C ALA A 183 5.71 29.38 -4.41
N ASP A 184 5.04 30.51 -4.66
CA ASP A 184 4.13 31.16 -3.71
C ASP A 184 2.75 30.47 -3.71
N LYS A 185 2.73 29.27 -3.11
CA LYS A 185 1.57 28.38 -3.00
C LYS A 185 1.38 27.97 -1.55
N ASP A 186 0.17 28.09 -1.03
CA ASP A 186 -0.21 27.64 0.30
C ASP A 186 -0.15 26.11 0.46
N GLY A 187 -0.29 25.40 -0.66
CA GLY A 187 -0.12 23.95 -0.71
C GLY A 187 0.50 23.48 -2.02
N LEU A 188 1.50 22.61 -1.92
CA LEU A 188 2.01 21.81 -3.02
C LEU A 188 1.82 20.34 -2.66
N LEU A 189 0.85 19.69 -3.30
CA LEU A 189 0.44 18.32 -2.96
C LEU A 189 0.61 17.38 -4.15
N VAL A 190 0.91 16.11 -3.90
CA VAL A 190 1.04 15.14 -4.98
C VAL A 190 -0.34 14.86 -5.58
N ASN A 191 -0.43 14.93 -6.91
CA ASN A 191 -1.66 14.68 -7.67
C ASN A 191 -2.89 15.44 -7.14
N PHE A 192 -2.73 16.72 -6.82
CA PHE A 192 -3.86 17.57 -6.43
C PHE A 192 -4.76 17.87 -7.63
N HIS A 193 -5.99 17.35 -7.62
CA HIS A 193 -6.98 17.64 -8.66
C HIS A 193 -8.41 17.31 -8.21
N LYS A 194 -9.40 17.81 -8.96
CA LYS A 194 -10.79 17.39 -8.82
C LYS A 194 -10.95 15.95 -9.30
N PRO A 195 -11.68 15.08 -8.57
CA PRO A 195 -12.00 13.75 -9.07
C PRO A 195 -12.90 13.87 -10.31
N GLN A 196 -12.72 12.95 -11.26
CA GLN A 196 -13.60 12.86 -12.42
C GLN A 196 -14.96 12.27 -12.02
N PRO A 197 -16.06 12.55 -12.76
CA PRO A 197 -17.38 11.98 -12.45
C PRO A 197 -17.40 10.44 -12.38
N THR A 198 -16.51 9.79 -13.14
CA THR A 198 -16.35 8.34 -13.19
C THR A 198 -15.46 7.77 -12.08
N ASP A 199 -14.82 8.62 -11.27
CA ASP A 199 -13.95 8.17 -10.19
C ASP A 199 -14.81 7.61 -9.04
N ASN A 200 -14.87 6.28 -8.93
CA ASN A 200 -15.37 5.61 -7.75
C ASN A 200 -14.33 5.71 -6.61
N TRP A 201 -14.11 6.93 -6.13
CA TRP A 201 -13.10 7.23 -5.13
C TRP A 201 -13.62 6.99 -3.71
N TYR A 202 -13.08 5.96 -3.06
CA TYR A 202 -13.48 5.52 -1.71
C TYR A 202 -13.54 6.68 -0.70
N TRP A 203 -12.60 7.63 -0.78
CA TRP A 203 -12.48 8.73 0.18
C TRP A 203 -13.41 9.93 -0.10
N LYS A 204 -14.21 9.92 -1.17
CA LYS A 204 -15.06 11.07 -1.54
C LYS A 204 -15.95 11.56 -0.39
N LYS A 205 -16.65 10.64 0.29
CA LYS A 205 -17.53 10.98 1.43
C LYS A 205 -16.76 11.55 2.63
N HIS A 206 -15.49 11.19 2.76
CA HIS A 206 -14.64 11.70 3.83
C HIS A 206 -14.27 13.17 3.59
N VAL A 207 -13.92 13.52 2.35
CA VAL A 207 -13.69 14.91 1.91
C VAL A 207 -14.95 15.75 2.10
N GLU A 208 -16.12 15.21 1.74
CA GLU A 208 -17.42 15.87 1.88
C GLU A 208 -17.78 16.21 3.34
N SER A 209 -17.19 15.52 4.33
CA SER A 209 -17.34 15.87 5.76
C SER A 209 -16.64 17.20 6.13
N VAL A 210 -15.69 17.63 5.31
CA VAL A 210 -14.88 18.85 5.49
C VAL A 210 -15.34 19.96 4.55
N SER A 211 -15.43 19.67 3.24
CA SER A 211 -15.76 20.62 2.17
C SER A 211 -16.69 20.00 1.14
N LEU A 212 -17.64 20.77 0.62
CA LEU A 212 -18.49 20.35 -0.50
C LEU A 212 -17.71 20.30 -1.83
N GLU A 213 -16.63 21.07 -1.95
CA GLU A 213 -15.78 21.07 -3.13
C GLU A 213 -14.68 20.01 -2.97
N VAL A 214 -14.92 18.86 -3.61
CA VAL A 214 -14.07 17.67 -3.47
C VAL A 214 -12.82 17.79 -4.34
N HIS A 215 -11.65 17.70 -3.71
CA HIS A 215 -10.37 17.48 -4.36
C HIS A 215 -9.69 16.26 -3.75
N LYS A 216 -8.84 15.60 -4.53
CA LYS A 216 -7.99 14.50 -4.06
C LYS A 216 -6.52 14.89 -4.19
N CYS A 217 -5.72 14.38 -3.27
CA CYS A 217 -4.26 14.41 -3.31
C CYS A 217 -3.71 13.09 -2.76
N LEU A 218 -2.40 12.96 -2.75
CA LEU A 218 -1.66 11.88 -2.12
C LEU A 218 -0.62 12.51 -1.18
N PHE A 219 -0.29 11.80 -0.09
CA PHE A 219 0.54 12.34 1.00
C PHE A 219 1.95 11.74 1.18
N PRO A 220 2.64 11.23 0.14
CA PRO A 220 4.01 10.74 0.32
C PRO A 220 5.03 11.86 0.48
N LEU A 221 4.78 13.00 -0.16
CA LEU A 221 5.54 14.24 -0.04
C LEU A 221 4.58 15.42 -0.22
N GLY A 222 4.69 16.46 0.59
CA GLY A 222 3.90 17.67 0.41
C GLY A 222 4.57 18.88 1.03
N ARG A 223 4.14 20.07 0.63
CA ARG A 223 4.50 21.33 1.27
C ARG A 223 3.26 22.13 1.61
N LEU A 224 3.20 22.65 2.83
CA LEU A 224 2.18 23.62 3.25
C LEU A 224 2.84 24.93 3.66
N SER A 225 2.21 26.06 3.35
CA SER A 225 2.52 27.33 4.00
C SER A 225 2.08 27.31 5.45
N LYS A 226 2.59 28.24 6.26
CA LYS A 226 2.09 28.47 7.62
C LYS A 226 0.56 28.67 7.66
N LEU A 227 -0.01 29.40 6.70
CA LEU A 227 -1.47 29.58 6.57
C LEU A 227 -2.18 28.26 6.25
N GLY A 228 -1.62 27.45 5.35
CA GLY A 228 -2.13 26.12 5.02
C GLY A 228 -2.19 25.19 6.24
N VAL A 229 -1.14 25.19 7.08
CA VAL A 229 -1.12 24.40 8.32
C VAL A 229 -2.19 24.88 9.30
N ILE A 230 -2.33 26.20 9.49
CA ILE A 230 -3.36 26.79 10.37
C ILE A 230 -4.77 26.37 9.93
N ALA A 231 -5.06 26.44 8.63
CA ALA A 231 -6.36 26.04 8.08
C ALA A 231 -6.65 24.55 8.35
N CYS A 232 -5.65 23.68 8.15
CA CYS A 232 -5.77 22.25 8.42
C CYS A 232 -6.03 21.97 9.91
N ILE A 233 -5.29 22.61 10.84
CA ILE A 233 -5.50 22.49 12.29
C ILE A 233 -6.94 22.87 12.66
N ALA A 234 -7.43 23.99 12.14
CA ALA A 234 -8.77 24.48 12.44
C ALA A 234 -9.85 23.48 12.00
N GLU A 235 -9.76 22.97 10.77
CA GLU A 235 -10.70 21.97 10.27
C GLU A 235 -10.61 20.64 11.00
N ARG A 236 -9.40 20.18 11.32
CA ARG A 236 -9.21 18.94 12.07
C ARG A 236 -9.81 19.05 13.47
N LYS A 237 -9.61 20.16 14.18
CA LYS A 237 -10.24 20.41 15.50
C LYS A 237 -11.77 20.37 15.39
N ARG A 238 -12.35 21.05 14.39
CA ARG A 238 -13.80 21.03 14.13
C ARG A 238 -14.32 19.61 13.87
N ILE A 239 -13.60 18.82 13.07
CA ILE A 239 -13.96 17.41 12.76
C ILE A 239 -13.83 16.52 14.01
N CYS A 240 -12.78 16.73 14.82
CA CYS A 240 -12.61 16.03 16.10
C CYS A 240 -13.79 16.32 17.05
N ASP A 241 -14.24 17.57 17.14
CA ASP A 241 -15.39 17.95 17.95
C ASP A 241 -16.65 17.21 17.45
N LYS A 242 -16.96 17.27 16.15
CA LYS A 242 -18.10 16.52 15.56
C LYS A 242 -18.07 15.03 15.88
N PHE A 243 -16.89 14.42 15.76
CA PHE A 243 -16.71 13.00 16.09
C PHE A 243 -16.97 12.73 17.58
N LYS A 244 -16.40 13.54 18.48
CA LYS A 244 -16.55 13.40 19.94
C LYS A 244 -18.01 13.57 20.40
N TYR A 245 -18.78 14.42 19.72
CA TYR A 245 -20.21 14.63 19.98
C TYR A 245 -21.13 13.63 19.24
N GLY A 246 -20.59 12.66 18.51
CA GLY A 246 -21.37 11.65 17.79
C GLY A 246 -22.06 12.16 16.51
N GLU A 247 -21.72 13.37 16.04
CA GLU A 247 -22.24 13.96 14.80
C GLU A 247 -21.55 13.43 13.53
N LEU A 248 -20.38 12.78 13.69
CA LEU A 248 -19.63 12.19 12.59
C LEU A 248 -19.24 10.75 12.95
N ALA A 249 -19.66 9.80 12.11
CA ALA A 249 -19.28 8.40 12.26
C ALA A 249 -17.79 8.19 11.92
N LEU A 250 -17.15 7.22 12.57
CA LEU A 250 -15.73 6.91 12.39
C LEU A 250 -15.38 6.57 10.93
N ASN A 251 -16.25 5.85 10.23
CA ASN A 251 -16.07 5.49 8.82
C ASN A 251 -16.19 6.68 7.86
N LEU A 252 -16.55 7.87 8.35
CA LEU A 252 -16.54 9.13 7.60
C LEU A 252 -15.45 10.08 8.09
N TYR A 253 -14.66 9.68 9.10
CA TYR A 253 -13.57 10.47 9.61
C TYR A 253 -12.50 10.62 8.50
N PRO A 254 -12.12 11.86 8.12
CA PRO A 254 -11.21 12.06 7.01
C PRO A 254 -9.79 11.65 7.37
N ASN A 255 -9.15 10.95 6.43
CA ASN A 255 -7.72 10.76 6.50
C ASN A 255 -6.98 12.07 6.19
N ASP A 256 -5.65 12.05 6.19
CA ASP A 256 -4.76 13.17 5.92
C ASP A 256 -4.93 13.73 4.51
N GLU A 257 -4.94 12.89 3.46
CA GLU A 257 -5.18 13.36 2.09
C GLU A 257 -6.52 14.08 1.98
N SER A 258 -7.57 13.47 2.56
CA SER A 258 -8.92 14.02 2.49
C SER A 258 -9.04 15.33 3.23
N LEU A 259 -8.48 15.42 4.45
CA LEU A 259 -8.58 16.61 5.26
C LEU A 259 -7.77 17.75 4.65
N VAL A 260 -6.50 17.52 4.29
CA VAL A 260 -5.62 18.59 3.82
C VAL A 260 -6.15 19.18 2.52
N ALA A 261 -6.50 18.34 1.52
CA ALA A 261 -7.07 18.84 0.27
C ALA A 261 -8.36 19.64 0.52
N ALA A 262 -9.27 19.12 1.35
CA ALA A 262 -10.54 19.79 1.64
C ALA A 262 -10.36 21.11 2.41
N ALA A 263 -9.46 21.14 3.39
CA ALA A 263 -9.23 22.30 4.24
C ALA A 263 -8.68 23.46 3.41
N LEU A 264 -7.66 23.22 2.60
CA LEU A 264 -7.05 24.28 1.79
C LEU A 264 -8.06 24.86 0.78
N VAL A 265 -8.87 24.01 0.14
CA VAL A 265 -9.92 24.43 -0.81
C VAL A 265 -11.02 25.23 -0.09
N LYS A 266 -11.51 24.73 1.06
CA LYS A 266 -12.56 25.39 1.84
C LYS A 266 -12.15 26.79 2.28
N HIS A 267 -10.88 26.98 2.62
CA HIS A 267 -10.30 28.26 3.03
C HIS A 267 -9.81 29.10 1.84
N GLN A 268 -10.10 28.70 0.60
CA GLN A 268 -9.76 29.42 -0.64
C GLN A 268 -8.26 29.73 -0.77
N LEU A 269 -7.42 28.80 -0.30
CA LEU A 269 -5.97 28.95 -0.35
C LEU A 269 -5.42 28.56 -1.72
N ASN A 270 -4.25 29.10 -2.07
CA ASN A 270 -3.62 28.88 -3.37
C ASN A 270 -2.87 27.54 -3.38
N VAL A 271 -3.54 26.49 -3.85
CA VAL A 271 -2.99 25.12 -3.89
C VAL A 271 -2.67 24.71 -5.31
N ASP A 272 -1.58 23.98 -5.46
CA ASP A 272 -1.19 23.37 -6.73
C ASP A 272 -0.72 21.93 -6.54
N SER A 273 -0.63 21.19 -7.65
CA SER A 273 0.01 19.89 -7.63
C SER A 273 1.52 20.02 -7.79
N LEU A 274 2.30 19.22 -7.07
CA LEU A 274 3.73 19.07 -7.37
C LEU A 274 3.96 18.68 -8.85
N ASN A 275 3.06 17.88 -9.42
CA ASN A 275 3.15 17.46 -10.82
C ASN A 275 2.82 18.56 -11.85
N SER A 276 2.28 19.71 -11.45
CA SER A 276 1.99 20.81 -12.40
C SER A 276 3.26 21.59 -12.79
N ILE A 277 4.22 21.69 -11.87
CA ILE A 277 5.51 22.37 -12.08
C ILE A 277 6.48 21.41 -12.77
N CYS A 278 6.65 20.22 -12.20
CA CYS A 278 7.48 19.18 -12.78
C CYS A 278 6.72 17.87 -12.69
N ASN A 279 6.46 17.22 -13.83
CA ASN A 279 5.86 15.89 -13.87
C ASN A 279 6.87 14.84 -13.37
N CYS A 280 7.20 14.91 -12.09
CA CYS A 280 8.26 14.16 -11.43
C CYS A 280 7.70 13.07 -10.53
N PHE A 281 6.47 13.18 -10.02
CA PHE A 281 5.92 12.13 -9.17
C PHE A 281 5.39 10.96 -9.99
N GLN A 282 5.91 9.78 -9.68
CA GLN A 282 5.50 8.52 -10.28
C GLN A 282 5.25 7.49 -9.17
N TYR A 283 4.22 6.67 -9.37
CA TYR A 283 3.95 5.53 -8.52
C TYR A 283 4.69 4.33 -9.09
N CYS A 284 5.50 3.68 -8.27
CA CYS A 284 6.19 2.46 -8.65
C CYS A 284 5.71 1.30 -7.78
N ASN A 285 5.33 0.20 -8.43
CA ASN A 285 4.94 -1.04 -7.76
C ASN A 285 6.14 -1.96 -7.48
N LEU A 286 7.32 -1.61 -8.01
CA LEU A 286 8.57 -2.29 -7.74
C LEU A 286 9.24 -1.58 -6.56
N ASN A 287 9.52 -2.33 -5.50
CA ASN A 287 10.35 -1.82 -4.42
C ASN A 287 11.82 -2.06 -4.82
N PRO A 288 12.58 -1.02 -5.25
CA PRO A 288 13.97 -1.19 -5.66
C PRO A 288 14.86 -1.70 -4.51
N LYS A 289 14.43 -1.65 -3.24
CA LYS A 289 15.16 -2.32 -2.14
C LYS A 289 15.09 -3.85 -2.24
N LEU A 290 13.96 -4.38 -2.69
CA LEU A 290 13.81 -5.82 -2.94
C LEU A 290 14.52 -6.23 -4.23
N TYR A 291 14.67 -5.29 -5.17
CA TYR A 291 15.28 -5.49 -6.48
C TYR A 291 16.28 -4.36 -6.79
N PRO A 292 17.47 -4.36 -6.17
CA PRO A 292 18.44 -3.26 -6.31
C PRO A 292 18.82 -2.95 -7.76
N LYS A 293 18.80 -3.95 -8.64
CA LYS A 293 19.07 -3.77 -10.07
C LYS A 293 17.95 -3.03 -10.80
N ALA A 294 16.73 -3.05 -10.28
CA ALA A 294 15.60 -2.31 -10.83
C ALA A 294 15.76 -0.79 -10.68
N GLU A 295 16.66 -0.31 -9.82
CA GLU A 295 16.97 1.11 -9.69
C GLU A 295 17.45 1.72 -11.01
N SER A 296 18.26 0.98 -11.78
CA SER A 296 18.73 1.40 -13.11
C SER A 296 17.63 1.57 -14.15
N LEU A 297 16.46 0.99 -13.89
CA LEU A 297 15.29 1.03 -14.76
C LEU A 297 14.35 2.16 -14.38
N LEU A 298 14.57 2.78 -13.23
CA LEU A 298 13.74 3.88 -12.77
C LEU A 298 14.01 5.11 -13.66
N PRO A 299 12.95 5.78 -14.13
CA PRO A 299 13.11 7.02 -14.88
C PRO A 299 13.85 8.06 -14.03
N LYS A 300 14.83 8.75 -14.64
CA LYS A 300 15.59 9.83 -14.00
C LYS A 300 14.71 11.03 -13.67
N ASN A 301 15.14 11.81 -12.67
CA ASN A 301 14.49 13.06 -12.23
C ASN A 301 13.03 12.85 -11.83
N LYS A 302 12.77 11.76 -11.11
CA LYS A 302 11.47 11.40 -10.57
C LYS A 302 11.51 11.32 -9.06
N VAL A 303 10.34 11.54 -8.47
CA VAL A 303 10.02 11.19 -7.09
C VAL A 303 9.13 9.97 -7.15
N ILE A 304 9.57 8.91 -6.47
CA ILE A 304 8.92 7.60 -6.53
C ILE A 304 8.38 7.29 -5.15
N HIS A 305 7.08 7.00 -5.12
CA HIS A 305 6.43 6.41 -3.95
C HIS A 305 6.12 4.95 -4.24
N ALA A 306 6.47 4.06 -3.31
CA ALA A 306 6.18 2.64 -3.43
C ALA A 306 4.67 2.43 -3.25
N ALA A 307 3.93 2.31 -4.35
CA ALA A 307 2.49 2.12 -4.30
C ALA A 307 2.15 0.68 -3.91
N LYS A 308 1.89 0.47 -2.61
CA LYS A 308 1.59 -0.83 -1.98
C LYS A 308 2.69 -1.88 -2.16
N TYR A 309 2.72 -2.82 -1.22
CA TYR A 309 3.66 -3.94 -1.24
C TYR A 309 3.56 -4.68 -2.58
N PHE A 310 4.70 -5.06 -3.13
CA PHE A 310 4.81 -5.89 -4.33
C PHE A 310 3.82 -7.07 -4.33
N GLN A 311 3.55 -7.66 -3.15
CA GLN A 311 2.52 -8.68 -2.93
C GLN A 311 1.10 -8.29 -3.36
N ASP A 312 0.67 -7.04 -3.18
CA ASP A 312 -0.63 -6.54 -3.64
C ASP A 312 -0.68 -6.38 -5.15
N THR A 313 0.45 -6.00 -5.76
CA THR A 313 0.62 -5.98 -7.21
C THR A 313 0.60 -7.39 -7.78
N VAL A 314 1.32 -8.34 -7.17
CA VAL A 314 1.27 -9.77 -7.49
C VAL A 314 -0.13 -10.31 -7.33
N ASN A 315 -0.83 -10.02 -6.23
CA ASN A 315 -2.21 -10.48 -6.02
C ASN A 315 -3.20 -9.88 -7.04
N THR A 316 -2.99 -8.63 -7.45
CA THR A 316 -3.79 -7.97 -8.50
C THR A 316 -3.45 -8.53 -9.89
N PHE A 317 -2.17 -8.79 -10.15
CA PHE A 317 -1.66 -9.39 -11.37
C PHE A 317 -2.17 -10.83 -11.53
N LEU A 318 -2.03 -11.68 -10.50
CA LEU A 318 -2.56 -13.05 -10.46
C LEU A 318 -4.09 -13.12 -10.63
N LYS A 319 -4.84 -12.08 -10.26
CA LYS A 319 -6.29 -12.00 -10.51
C LYS A 319 -6.63 -11.66 -11.97
N ARG A 320 -5.64 -11.17 -12.74
CA ARG A 320 -5.79 -10.65 -14.10
C ARG A 320 -5.01 -11.45 -15.16
N ILE A 321 -4.26 -12.49 -14.77
CA ILE A 321 -3.61 -13.37 -15.76
C ILE A 321 -4.69 -14.20 -16.47
N ASP A 322 -5.10 -13.73 -17.63
CA ASP A 322 -5.53 -14.54 -18.76
C ASP A 322 -4.38 -14.61 -19.80
N GLY A 323 -4.36 -15.68 -20.59
CA GLY A 323 -3.26 -16.05 -21.51
C GLY A 323 -2.64 -14.93 -22.37
N PRO A 324 -3.39 -13.88 -22.81
CA PRO A 324 -2.81 -12.77 -23.58
C PRO A 324 -1.86 -11.86 -22.79
N MET A 325 -1.96 -11.81 -21.46
CA MET A 325 -1.20 -10.87 -20.62
C MET A 325 0.25 -11.34 -20.33
N LEU A 326 0.56 -12.62 -20.58
CA LEU A 326 1.95 -13.14 -20.52
C LEU A 326 2.87 -12.41 -21.51
N ASN A 327 2.33 -11.90 -22.62
CA ASN A 327 3.08 -11.13 -23.62
C ASN A 327 3.39 -9.68 -23.16
N GLU A 328 2.79 -9.22 -22.05
CA GLU A 328 3.09 -7.91 -21.45
C GLU A 328 4.20 -8.00 -20.38
N LEU A 329 4.59 -9.21 -19.96
CA LEU A 329 5.65 -9.41 -18.95
C LEU A 329 7.00 -8.85 -19.42
N ASP A 330 7.25 -8.85 -20.72
CA ASP A 330 8.46 -8.27 -21.33
C ASP A 330 8.57 -6.75 -21.09
N LYS A 331 7.47 -6.08 -20.72
CA LYS A 331 7.46 -4.65 -20.36
C LYS A 331 7.86 -4.41 -18.90
N PHE A 332 7.78 -5.42 -18.05
CA PHE A 332 8.37 -5.39 -16.72
C PHE A 332 9.83 -5.81 -16.87
N LEU A 333 10.70 -4.83 -17.03
CA LEU A 333 12.15 -5.04 -17.02
C LEU A 333 12.51 -5.58 -15.63
N ILE A 334 12.61 -6.90 -15.52
CA ILE A 334 13.12 -7.61 -14.35
C ILE A 334 14.33 -8.36 -14.88
N HIS A 335 15.53 -8.06 -14.36
CA HIS A 335 16.72 -8.81 -14.74
C HIS A 335 16.52 -10.30 -14.42
N ASN A 336 17.11 -11.22 -15.20
CA ASN A 336 16.94 -12.68 -15.00
C ASN A 336 17.16 -13.17 -13.56
N GLU A 337 18.02 -12.50 -12.79
CA GLU A 337 18.28 -12.81 -11.38
C GLU A 337 17.14 -12.33 -10.45
N ASP A 338 16.59 -11.14 -10.70
CA ASP A 338 15.37 -10.65 -10.04
C ASP A 338 14.15 -11.44 -10.49
N ALA A 339 14.17 -11.98 -11.72
CA ALA A 339 13.12 -12.82 -12.29
C ALA A 339 13.06 -14.17 -11.60
N GLN A 340 14.17 -14.67 -11.03
CA GLN A 340 14.17 -15.87 -10.20
C GLN A 340 13.60 -15.61 -8.79
N ALA A 341 13.90 -14.45 -8.19
CA ALA A 341 13.28 -14.05 -6.92
C ALA A 341 11.77 -13.79 -7.09
N PHE A 342 11.41 -13.06 -8.16
CA PHE A 342 10.05 -12.85 -8.63
C PHE A 342 9.35 -14.18 -8.92
N ALA A 343 9.96 -15.04 -9.73
CA ALA A 343 9.43 -16.35 -10.06
C ALA A 343 9.30 -17.21 -8.82
N LYS A 344 10.20 -17.15 -7.84
CA LYS A 344 10.10 -17.93 -6.60
C LYS A 344 8.90 -17.49 -5.74
N GLU A 345 8.69 -16.18 -5.57
CA GLU A 345 7.53 -15.67 -4.83
C GLU A 345 6.21 -15.87 -5.59
N VAL A 346 6.22 -15.64 -6.90
CA VAL A 346 5.10 -15.91 -7.79
C VAL A 346 4.82 -17.41 -7.88
N GLN A 347 5.84 -18.26 -7.91
CA GLN A 347 5.72 -19.72 -7.92
C GLN A 347 5.20 -20.22 -6.59
N CYS A 348 5.56 -19.66 -5.43
CA CYS A 348 4.90 -20.00 -4.17
C CYS A 348 3.40 -19.64 -4.20
N GLY A 349 3.03 -18.44 -4.65
CA GLY A 349 1.63 -18.01 -4.72
C GLY A 349 0.80 -18.68 -5.84
N ILE A 350 1.42 -19.01 -6.98
CA ILE A 350 0.82 -19.75 -8.09
C ILE A 350 0.75 -21.23 -7.74
N TYR A 351 1.77 -21.82 -7.11
CA TYR A 351 1.77 -23.22 -6.69
C TYR A 351 0.65 -23.48 -5.70
N GLU A 352 0.44 -22.61 -4.69
CA GLU A 352 -0.71 -22.73 -3.80
C GLU A 352 -2.04 -22.59 -4.53
N LYS A 353 -2.18 -21.62 -5.45
CA LYS A 353 -3.44 -21.43 -6.21
C LYS A 353 -3.72 -22.54 -7.22
N VAL A 354 -2.68 -23.06 -7.89
CA VAL A 354 -2.75 -24.16 -8.84
C VAL A 354 -3.01 -25.46 -8.10
N LEU A 355 -2.32 -25.73 -6.99
CA LEU A 355 -2.64 -26.83 -6.09
C LEU A 355 -4.08 -26.73 -5.61
N ASN A 356 -4.54 -25.56 -5.14
CA ASN A 356 -5.93 -25.36 -4.72
C ASN A 356 -6.93 -25.58 -5.87
N GLY A 357 -6.60 -25.17 -7.09
CA GLY A 357 -7.41 -25.42 -8.28
C GLY A 357 -7.44 -26.91 -8.66
N ILE A 358 -6.30 -27.59 -8.57
CA ILE A 358 -6.15 -29.03 -8.79
C ILE A 358 -6.92 -29.80 -7.73
N TYR A 359 -6.79 -29.45 -6.45
CA TYR A 359 -7.55 -30.03 -5.35
C TYR A 359 -9.05 -29.85 -5.58
N LEU A 360 -9.52 -28.63 -5.83
CA LEU A 360 -10.95 -28.38 -6.09
C LEU A 360 -11.48 -29.19 -7.27
N LYS A 361 -10.71 -29.31 -8.36
CA LYS A 361 -11.10 -30.13 -9.51
C LYS A 361 -11.15 -31.61 -9.15
N SER A 362 -10.10 -32.15 -8.55
CA SER A 362 -10.04 -33.52 -8.05
C SER A 362 -11.20 -33.82 -7.09
N MET A 363 -11.58 -32.88 -6.24
CA MET A 363 -12.71 -33.01 -5.32
C MET A 363 -14.05 -33.11 -6.03
N GLN A 364 -14.25 -32.36 -7.12
CA GLN A 364 -15.46 -32.49 -7.94
C GLN A 364 -15.49 -33.81 -8.70
N ASP A 365 -14.35 -34.27 -9.19
CA ASP A 365 -14.22 -35.55 -9.87
C ASP A 365 -14.51 -36.71 -8.90
N TYR A 366 -13.94 -36.67 -7.69
CA TYR A 366 -14.23 -37.63 -6.63
C TYR A 366 -15.69 -37.57 -6.20
N LYS A 367 -16.24 -36.38 -5.97
CA LYS A 367 -17.68 -36.21 -5.67
C LYS A 367 -18.54 -36.90 -6.72
N THR A 368 -18.27 -36.66 -8.01
CA THR A 368 -19.03 -37.26 -9.13
C THR A 368 -18.92 -38.78 -9.13
N ARG A 369 -17.74 -39.33 -8.82
CA ARG A 369 -17.53 -40.78 -8.72
C ARG A 369 -18.28 -41.38 -7.53
N ILE A 370 -18.24 -40.72 -6.37
CA ILE A 370 -18.98 -41.16 -5.18
C ILE A 370 -20.48 -41.09 -5.43
N ASP A 371 -20.99 -40.01 -6.05
CA ASP A 371 -22.39 -39.89 -6.49
C ASP A 371 -22.79 -41.09 -7.37
N LYS A 372 -21.92 -41.50 -8.30
CA LYS A 372 -22.15 -42.66 -9.16
C LYS A 372 -22.17 -43.98 -8.38
N LEU A 373 -21.26 -44.16 -7.43
CA LEU A 373 -21.21 -45.35 -6.57
C LEU A 373 -22.45 -45.45 -5.69
N LEU A 374 -22.92 -44.33 -5.14
CA LEU A 374 -24.10 -44.30 -4.28
C LEU A 374 -25.42 -44.31 -5.05
N LYS A 375 -25.44 -44.08 -6.37
CA LYS A 375 -26.69 -43.96 -7.16
C LYS A 375 -27.63 -45.15 -7.03
N THR A 376 -27.10 -46.35 -6.79
CA THR A 376 -27.87 -47.60 -6.63
C THR A 376 -28.13 -47.96 -5.16
N SER A 377 -27.67 -47.14 -4.22
CA SER A 377 -27.82 -47.38 -2.79
C SER A 377 -29.23 -47.01 -2.29
N SER A 378 -29.79 -47.84 -1.40
CA SER A 378 -31.04 -47.51 -0.70
C SER A 378 -30.91 -46.33 0.26
N VAL A 379 -29.70 -46.05 0.78
CA VAL A 379 -29.43 -44.93 1.70
C VAL A 379 -28.88 -43.69 0.99
N ALA A 380 -28.76 -43.71 -0.34
CA ALA A 380 -28.21 -42.59 -1.12
C ALA A 380 -28.87 -41.24 -0.80
N LYS A 381 -30.20 -41.24 -0.61
CA LYS A 381 -30.98 -40.03 -0.30
C LYS A 381 -30.68 -39.45 1.08
N LEU A 382 -30.07 -40.22 1.96
CA LEU A 382 -29.73 -39.85 3.33
C LEU A 382 -28.28 -39.36 3.46
N ILE A 383 -27.48 -39.50 2.40
CA ILE A 383 -26.07 -39.10 2.38
C ILE A 383 -25.94 -37.84 1.51
N LYS A 384 -25.52 -36.74 2.14
CA LYS A 384 -25.19 -35.50 1.43
C LYS A 384 -23.69 -35.43 1.18
N ILE A 385 -23.30 -35.22 -0.07
CA ILE A 385 -21.88 -35.05 -0.44
C ILE A 385 -21.56 -33.57 -0.67
N TRP A 386 -20.57 -33.05 0.04
CA TRP A 386 -20.16 -31.65 -0.07
C TRP A 386 -18.66 -31.48 0.25
N VAL A 387 -18.10 -30.33 -0.14
CA VAL A 387 -16.70 -30.00 0.09
C VAL A 387 -16.62 -29.05 1.29
N HIS A 388 -15.91 -29.47 2.34
CA HIS A 388 -15.59 -28.66 3.50
C HIS A 388 -14.18 -28.07 3.34
N ASN A 389 -14.04 -26.76 3.51
CA ASN A 389 -12.81 -26.03 3.22
C ASN A 389 -12.29 -26.34 1.79
N GLN A 390 -11.02 -26.10 1.50
CA GLN A 390 -10.48 -26.27 0.15
C GLN A 390 -10.02 -27.70 -0.16
N ASN A 391 -10.00 -28.61 0.83
CA ASN A 391 -9.35 -29.91 0.70
C ASN A 391 -10.04 -31.07 1.45
N THR A 392 -11.26 -30.90 1.99
CA THR A 392 -11.99 -31.99 2.68
C THR A 392 -13.28 -32.35 1.96
N LEU A 393 -13.46 -33.61 1.58
CA LEU A 393 -14.68 -34.13 0.95
C LEU A 393 -15.48 -34.83 2.03
N VAL A 394 -16.74 -34.45 2.18
CA VAL A 394 -17.57 -34.89 3.28
C VAL A 394 -18.76 -35.67 2.73
N LEU A 395 -18.94 -36.90 3.23
CA LEU A 395 -20.15 -37.69 3.06
C LEU A 395 -20.91 -37.62 4.39
N ASP A 396 -21.96 -36.80 4.44
CA ASP A 396 -22.70 -36.50 5.66
C ASP A 396 -24.00 -37.29 5.68
N PHE A 397 -24.10 -38.25 6.60
CA PHE A 397 -25.31 -39.04 6.82
C PHE A 397 -26.08 -38.50 8.02
N LYS A 398 -27.32 -38.11 7.79
CA LYS A 398 -28.21 -37.62 8.85
C LYS A 398 -29.58 -38.27 8.76
N GLN A 399 -29.99 -38.91 9.84
CA GLN A 399 -31.25 -39.64 9.90
C GLN A 399 -31.76 -39.67 11.36
N ASP A 400 -32.80 -38.90 11.66
CA ASP A 400 -33.30 -38.57 13.01
C ASP A 400 -32.21 -38.07 13.97
N SER A 401 -31.95 -38.81 15.06
CA SER A 401 -30.96 -38.51 16.09
C SER A 401 -29.59 -39.11 15.79
N ILE A 402 -29.34 -39.58 14.56
CA ILE A 402 -28.05 -40.09 14.10
C ILE A 402 -27.48 -39.11 13.09
N ALA A 403 -26.28 -38.60 13.36
CA ALA A 403 -25.56 -37.73 12.45
C ALA A 403 -24.06 -38.09 12.47
N ILE A 404 -23.58 -38.66 11.37
CA ILE A 404 -22.17 -39.05 11.19
C ILE A 404 -21.69 -38.56 9.84
N ALA A 405 -20.41 -38.21 9.75
CA ALA A 405 -19.78 -37.78 8.53
C ALA A 405 -18.51 -38.58 8.26
N LEU A 406 -18.26 -38.90 7.00
CA LEU A 406 -16.96 -39.39 6.56
C LEU A 406 -16.20 -38.22 5.92
N ASP A 407 -15.20 -37.73 6.61
CA ASP A 407 -14.34 -36.63 6.17
C ASP A 407 -13.09 -37.22 5.49
N MET A 408 -12.91 -36.96 4.20
CA MET A 408 -11.72 -37.33 3.43
C MET A 408 -10.87 -36.08 3.21
N VAL A 409 -9.79 -35.93 3.98
CA VAL A 409 -8.86 -34.80 3.87
C VAL A 409 -7.78 -35.16 2.85
N ILE A 410 -7.77 -34.45 1.74
CA ILE A 410 -6.79 -34.63 0.67
C ILE A 410 -5.62 -33.68 0.90
N SER A 411 -4.41 -34.23 0.93
CA SER A 411 -3.16 -33.47 0.91
C SER A 411 -2.37 -33.75 -0.37
N ALA A 412 -1.13 -33.27 -0.45
CA ALA A 412 -0.29 -33.47 -1.64
C ALA A 412 0.01 -34.96 -1.88
N ASP A 413 0.24 -35.71 -0.81
CA ASP A 413 0.81 -37.06 -0.89
C ASP A 413 -0.17 -38.15 -0.39
N GLU A 414 -1.15 -37.77 0.43
CA GLU A 414 -2.02 -38.70 1.13
C GLU A 414 -3.48 -38.24 1.21
N VAL A 415 -4.37 -39.20 1.38
CA VAL A 415 -5.77 -38.97 1.72
C VAL A 415 -6.06 -39.61 3.08
N ASN A 416 -6.39 -38.76 4.05
CA ASN A 416 -6.76 -39.18 5.40
C ASN A 416 -8.27 -39.24 5.52
N THR A 417 -8.81 -40.42 5.76
CA THR A 417 -10.25 -40.65 5.89
C THR A 417 -10.61 -40.84 7.35
N THR A 418 -11.50 -39.98 7.86
CA THR A 418 -11.93 -40.00 9.27
C THR A 418 -13.46 -40.04 9.35
N LEU A 419 -13.99 -40.96 10.14
CA LEU A 419 -15.39 -40.95 10.54
C LEU A 419 -15.56 -39.98 11.72
N VAL A 420 -16.44 -39.01 11.60
CA VAL A 420 -16.73 -37.96 12.58
C VAL A 420 -18.17 -38.11 13.07
N PHE A 421 -18.37 -38.19 14.39
CA PHE A 421 -19.72 -38.15 14.96
C PHE A 421 -20.14 -36.71 15.21
N ARG A 422 -21.27 -36.29 14.61
CA ARG A 422 -21.79 -34.92 14.76
C ARG A 422 -22.67 -34.76 16.00
N ASN A 423 -23.03 -35.86 16.66
CA ASN A 423 -23.75 -35.87 17.92
C ASN A 423 -23.21 -36.96 18.86
N ASN A 424 -23.48 -36.80 20.16
CA ASN A 424 -22.90 -37.66 21.20
C ASN A 424 -23.74 -38.92 21.45
N ASN A 425 -24.09 -39.65 20.39
CA ASN A 425 -24.85 -40.90 20.53
C ASN A 425 -23.90 -42.07 20.80
N GLN A 426 -23.66 -42.35 22.08
CA GLN A 426 -22.70 -43.36 22.53
C GLN A 426 -22.93 -44.75 21.92
N LYS A 427 -24.19 -45.18 21.77
CA LYS A 427 -24.53 -46.48 21.15
C LYS A 427 -24.08 -46.56 19.69
N VAL A 428 -24.29 -45.49 18.94
CA VAL A 428 -23.85 -45.38 17.53
C VAL A 428 -22.32 -45.38 17.45
N MET A 429 -21.67 -44.65 18.37
CA MET A 429 -20.20 -44.62 18.45
C MET A 429 -19.61 -45.99 18.74
N ASP A 430 -20.17 -46.72 19.71
CA ASP A 430 -19.69 -48.06 20.06
C ASP A 430 -19.95 -49.09 18.97
N PHE A 431 -21.10 -49.01 18.29
CA PHE A 431 -21.38 -49.83 17.11
C PHE A 431 -20.36 -49.57 15.98
N ALA A 432 -20.12 -48.30 15.65
CA ALA A 432 -19.18 -47.92 14.59
C ALA A 432 -17.73 -48.33 14.90
N LYS A 433 -17.29 -48.27 16.17
CA LYS A 433 -15.99 -48.82 16.59
C LYS A 433 -15.88 -50.31 16.28
N SER A 434 -16.91 -51.06 16.68
CA SER A 434 -16.95 -52.51 16.44
C SER A 434 -16.99 -52.82 14.95
N PHE A 435 -17.71 -52.02 14.16
CA PHE A 435 -17.82 -52.18 12.71
C PHE A 435 -16.47 -51.99 12.01
N TYR A 436 -15.68 -50.98 12.40
CA TYR A 436 -14.37 -50.72 11.80
C TYR A 436 -13.20 -51.45 12.48
N ASN A 437 -13.45 -52.13 13.60
CA ASN A 437 -12.42 -52.75 14.45
C ASN A 437 -11.32 -51.76 14.88
N GLN A 438 -11.74 -50.56 15.31
CA GLN A 438 -10.81 -49.47 15.68
C GLN A 438 -11.20 -48.80 16.99
N ALA A 439 -10.19 -48.23 17.66
CA ALA A 439 -10.38 -47.40 18.85
C ALA A 439 -10.79 -45.97 18.46
N LEU A 440 -11.59 -45.31 19.31
CA LEU A 440 -11.78 -43.86 19.24
C LEU A 440 -10.49 -43.18 19.72
N ASN A 441 -10.13 -42.08 19.07
CA ASN A 441 -9.31 -41.05 19.69
C ASN A 441 -10.20 -40.09 20.52
N ASP A 442 -9.60 -39.21 21.32
CA ASP A 442 -10.26 -38.36 22.34
C ASP A 442 -11.33 -37.37 21.84
N GLN A 443 -11.73 -37.41 20.56
CA GLN A 443 -12.53 -36.34 19.93
C GLN A 443 -13.64 -36.82 19.00
N GLN A 444 -14.35 -37.91 19.32
CA GLN A 444 -15.49 -38.37 18.50
C GLN A 444 -15.09 -38.66 17.04
N LYS A 445 -13.90 -39.23 16.83
CA LYS A 445 -13.37 -39.55 15.51
C LYS A 445 -12.79 -40.97 15.45
N ILE A 446 -12.95 -41.63 14.31
CA ILE A 446 -12.34 -42.95 14.01
C ILE A 446 -11.55 -42.80 12.70
N ALA A 447 -10.26 -43.14 12.70
CA ALA A 447 -9.36 -42.98 11.56
C ALA A 447 -9.48 -44.19 10.61
N ILE A 448 -10.35 -44.10 9.61
CA ILE A 448 -10.73 -45.25 8.76
C ILE A 448 -9.60 -45.71 7.86
N ASP A 449 -8.92 -44.77 7.21
CA ASP A 449 -7.87 -45.05 6.23
C ASP A 449 -6.89 -43.88 6.13
N SER A 450 -5.63 -44.20 5.84
CA SER A 450 -4.60 -43.24 5.44
C SER A 450 -3.83 -43.89 4.31
N SER A 451 -4.12 -43.46 3.08
CA SER A 451 -3.55 -44.03 1.87
C SER A 451 -2.88 -42.97 1.02
N SER A 452 -1.88 -43.38 0.24
CA SER A 452 -1.31 -42.50 -0.77
C SER A 452 -2.39 -42.09 -1.77
N PHE A 453 -2.25 -40.93 -2.42
CA PHE A 453 -3.25 -40.50 -3.40
C PHE A 453 -3.48 -41.53 -4.53
N ALA A 454 -2.43 -42.25 -4.94
CA ALA A 454 -2.51 -43.29 -5.97
C ALA A 454 -3.31 -44.52 -5.50
N ASP A 455 -3.14 -44.92 -4.25
CA ASP A 455 -3.87 -46.04 -3.66
C ASP A 455 -5.30 -45.66 -3.28
N PHE A 456 -5.53 -44.40 -2.91
CA PHE A 456 -6.85 -43.88 -2.58
C PHE A 456 -7.83 -44.05 -3.74
N ASP A 457 -7.38 -43.85 -4.99
CA ASP A 457 -8.23 -44.02 -6.16
C ASP A 457 -8.79 -45.44 -6.29
N GLN A 458 -7.95 -46.43 -5.96
CA GLN A 458 -8.30 -47.85 -5.96
C GLN A 458 -9.16 -48.21 -4.74
N ASN A 459 -8.91 -47.57 -3.60
CA ASN A 459 -9.60 -47.82 -2.33
C ASN A 459 -10.91 -47.05 -2.18
N LEU A 460 -11.18 -46.03 -3.01
CA LEU A 460 -12.35 -45.16 -2.88
C LEU A 460 -13.66 -45.95 -2.84
N SER A 461 -13.84 -46.92 -3.75
CA SER A 461 -15.04 -47.75 -3.76
C SER A 461 -15.18 -48.60 -2.49
N LYS A 462 -14.07 -49.12 -1.95
CA LYS A 462 -14.08 -49.90 -0.70
C LYS A 462 -14.51 -49.01 0.47
N ILE A 463 -13.90 -47.82 0.60
CA ILE A 463 -14.20 -46.86 1.67
C ILE A 463 -15.66 -46.42 1.61
N VAL A 464 -16.14 -46.02 0.43
CA VAL A 464 -17.54 -45.58 0.23
C VAL A 464 -18.51 -46.72 0.54
N ASN A 465 -18.24 -47.94 0.07
CA ASN A 465 -19.10 -49.09 0.33
C ASN A 465 -19.13 -49.46 1.83
N GLN A 466 -18.02 -49.35 2.56
CA GLN A 466 -17.98 -49.57 4.01
C GLN A 466 -18.81 -48.53 4.76
N PHE A 467 -18.68 -47.25 4.39
CA PHE A 467 -19.49 -46.19 4.99
C PHE A 467 -20.98 -46.36 4.67
N GLU A 468 -21.31 -46.70 3.43
CA GLU A 468 -22.68 -46.99 3.01
C GLU A 468 -23.28 -48.17 3.78
N GLN A 469 -22.52 -49.26 3.97
CA GLN A 469 -22.93 -50.40 4.78
C GLN A 469 -23.21 -49.99 6.23
N LEU A 470 -22.31 -49.20 6.83
CA LEU A 470 -22.53 -48.64 8.17
C LEU A 470 -23.85 -47.82 8.21
N CYS A 471 -24.08 -46.93 7.24
CA CYS A 471 -25.32 -46.15 7.14
C CYS A 471 -26.57 -47.04 7.02
N ARG A 472 -26.53 -48.11 6.21
CA ARG A 472 -27.63 -49.08 6.10
C ARG A 472 -27.88 -49.80 7.43
N TYR A 473 -26.81 -50.21 8.12
CA TYR A 473 -26.95 -50.81 9.45
C TYR A 473 -27.58 -49.84 10.43
N LEU A 474 -27.15 -48.58 10.45
CA LEU A 474 -27.69 -47.56 11.36
C LEU A 474 -29.15 -47.18 11.04
N ASP A 475 -29.53 -47.17 9.77
CA ASP A 475 -30.92 -46.97 9.36
C ASP A 475 -31.80 -48.15 9.79
N ASN A 476 -31.32 -49.39 9.59
CA ASN A 476 -32.01 -50.61 10.04
C ASN A 476 -31.97 -50.83 11.56
N PHE A 477 -30.97 -50.28 12.27
CA PHE A 477 -30.84 -50.39 13.73
C PHE A 477 -32.04 -49.74 14.44
N LYS A 478 -32.74 -48.82 13.76
CA LYS A 478 -34.03 -48.26 14.20
C LYS A 478 -35.18 -49.25 14.20
N LEU A 479 -35.12 -50.33 13.42
CA LEU A 479 -36.17 -51.35 13.38
C LEU A 479 -36.09 -52.29 14.60
N TYR A 480 -35.00 -52.21 15.39
CA TYR A 480 -34.74 -53.07 16.54
C TYR A 480 -34.76 -52.34 17.90
N GLN A 481 -34.82 -51.00 17.90
CA GLN A 481 -35.16 -50.19 19.09
C GLN A 481 -36.65 -49.85 19.04
#